data_AF-A0A7H4MK71-F1
#
_entry.id   AF-A0A7H4MK71-F1
#
_cell.length_a   1.000
_cell.length_b   1.000
_cell.length_c   1.000
_cell.angle_alpha   90.00
_cell.angle_beta   90.00
_cell.angle_gamma   90.00
#
_symmetry.space_group_name_H-M   'P 1'
#
loop_
_entity.id
_entity.type
_entity.pdbx_description
1 polymer ?
#
loop_
_entity_poly.entity_id
_entity_poly.type
_entity_poly.pdbx_seq_one_letter_code
_entity_poly.pdbx_strand_id
1 'polypeptide(L)'
;MQDFIYHNPVKILFGHDQIPALAQEVPQDKKVMIVYGGGSVIKHGILQRVKGSLKNTLVFEFGGVEPQSTLRNPDESGRDCQSGKN
;
A
#
# COMPACT_ATOMS: atom_id res chain seq x y z
N MET A 1 -23.44 19.48 19.67
CA MET A 1 -22.06 18.99 19.58
C MET A 1 -21.56 18.81 21.01
N GLN A 2 -20.97 17.66 21.35
CA GLN A 2 -20.32 17.44 22.64
C GLN A 2 -18.81 17.71 22.53
N ASP A 3 -18.17 17.97 23.66
CA ASP A 3 -16.73 18.18 23.73
C ASP A 3 -15.97 16.88 23.38
N PHE A 4 -14.97 17.00 22.51
CA PHE A 4 -14.09 15.90 22.14
C PHE A 4 -12.66 16.38 21.93
N ILE A 5 -11.72 15.46 22.08
CA ILE A 5 -10.31 15.64 21.72
C ILE A 5 -10.03 14.73 20.53
N TYR A 6 -9.50 15.32 19.45
CA TYR A 6 -9.12 14.61 18.23
C TYR A 6 -7.61 14.69 18.02
N HIS A 7 -7.00 13.53 17.75
CA HIS A 7 -5.59 13.43 17.39
C HIS A 7 -5.44 12.51 16.18
N ASN A 8 -4.82 13.05 15.13
CA ASN A 8 -4.47 12.30 13.93
C ASN A 8 -2.98 12.52 13.62
N PRO A 9 -2.12 11.50 13.84
CA PRO A 9 -0.69 11.62 13.58
C PRO A 9 -0.33 11.46 12.09
N VAL A 10 -1.31 11.18 11.22
CA VAL A 10 -1.07 10.91 9.80
C VAL A 10 -0.84 12.23 9.06
N LYS A 11 0.32 12.34 8.41
CA LYS A 11 0.60 13.41 7.45
C LYS A 11 -0.15 13.15 6.15
N ILE A 12 -0.94 14.12 5.71
CA ILE A 12 -1.75 14.03 4.49
C ILE A 12 -1.04 14.82 3.38
N LEU A 13 -0.63 14.13 2.31
CA LEU A 13 -0.20 14.76 1.07
C LEU A 13 -1.41 14.91 0.14
N PHE A 14 -2.00 16.11 0.09
CA PHE A 14 -3.22 16.39 -0.69
C PHE A 14 -2.96 17.38 -1.82
N GLY A 15 -3.58 17.15 -2.97
CA GLY A 15 -3.50 18.02 -4.14
C GLY A 15 -3.25 17.24 -5.43
N HIS A 16 -3.12 17.97 -6.54
CA HIS A 16 -2.72 17.39 -7.82
C HIS A 16 -1.27 16.88 -7.74
N ASP A 17 -1.00 15.73 -8.38
CA ASP A 17 0.35 15.18 -8.57
C ASP A 17 1.24 15.07 -7.32
N GLN A 18 0.70 14.52 -6.22
CA GLN A 18 1.48 14.34 -4.98
C GLN A 18 2.38 13.09 -4.96
N ILE A 19 2.24 12.18 -5.92
CA ILE A 19 3.01 10.92 -5.96
C ILE A 19 4.55 11.14 -5.91
N PRO A 20 5.14 12.14 -6.60
CA PRO A 20 6.58 12.40 -6.52
C PRO A 20 7.07 12.80 -5.11
N ALA A 21 6.22 13.43 -4.30
CA ALA A 21 6.57 13.82 -2.93
C ALA A 21 6.79 12.60 -2.01
N LEU A 22 6.29 11.42 -2.40
CA LEU A 22 6.50 10.15 -1.68
C LEU A 22 7.98 9.84 -1.47
N ALA A 23 8.85 10.24 -2.40
CA ALA A 23 10.30 10.01 -2.31
C ALA A 23 10.95 10.69 -1.08
N GLN A 24 10.33 11.75 -0.55
CA GLN A 24 10.81 12.48 0.63
C GLN A 24 10.25 11.90 1.93
N GLU A 25 9.11 11.21 1.88
CA GLU A 25 8.47 10.62 3.05
C GLU A 25 8.95 9.19 3.33
N VAL A 26 9.52 8.51 2.34
CA VAL A 26 9.99 7.12 2.46
C VAL A 26 11.51 7.09 2.62
N PRO A 27 12.03 6.56 3.74
CA PRO A 27 13.47 6.41 3.93
C PRO A 27 14.09 5.46 2.90
N GLN A 28 15.23 5.86 2.33
CA GLN A 28 15.91 5.11 1.26
C GLN A 28 16.62 3.84 1.77
N ASP A 29 16.92 3.76 3.06
CA ASP A 29 17.58 2.62 3.70
C ASP A 29 16.61 1.47 4.02
N LYS A 30 15.31 1.64 3.76
CA LYS A 30 14.29 0.65 4.09
C LYS A 30 13.83 -0.15 2.87
N LYS A 31 13.39 -1.37 3.16
CA LYS A 31 12.68 -2.22 2.20
C LYS A 31 11.20 -1.88 2.26
N VAL A 32 10.58 -1.65 1.11
CA VAL A 32 9.19 -1.25 0.98
C VAL A 32 8.42 -2.32 0.22
N MET A 33 7.22 -2.64 0.69
CA MET A 33 6.29 -3.53 -0.01
C MET A 33 5.06 -2.74 -0.45
N ILE A 34 4.83 -2.68 -1.77
CA ILE A 34 3.63 -2.09 -2.35
C ILE A 34 2.55 -3.16 -2.42
N VAL A 35 1.45 -2.92 -1.72
CA VAL A 35 0.29 -3.82 -1.69
C VAL A 35 -0.84 -3.22 -2.52
N TYR A 36 -1.43 -3.99 -3.44
CA TYR A 36 -2.54 -3.53 -4.25
C TYR A 36 -3.54 -4.64 -4.62
N GLY A 37 -4.78 -4.24 -4.91
CA GLY A 37 -5.88 -5.16 -5.20
C GLY A 37 -5.99 -5.59 -6.66
N GLY A 38 -7.22 -5.60 -7.20
CA GLY A 38 -7.61 -6.11 -8.53
C GLY A 38 -7.02 -5.41 -9.76
N GLY A 39 -5.81 -4.86 -9.70
CA GLY A 39 -5.03 -4.43 -10.86
C GLY A 39 -5.41 -3.07 -11.44
N SER A 40 -6.41 -2.37 -10.91
CA SER A 40 -6.79 -1.02 -11.38
C SER A 40 -5.62 -0.03 -11.32
N VAL A 41 -4.76 -0.13 -10.30
CA VAL A 41 -3.55 0.70 -10.14
C VAL A 41 -2.49 0.43 -11.21
N ILE A 42 -2.48 -0.76 -11.81
CA ILE A 42 -1.60 -1.11 -12.92
C ILE A 42 -2.17 -0.52 -14.21
N LYS A 43 -3.47 -0.76 -14.47
CA LYS A 43 -4.16 -0.30 -15.69
C LYS A 43 -4.07 1.20 -15.90
N HIS A 44 -4.14 1.99 -14.82
CA HIS A 44 -4.07 3.45 -14.89
C HIS A 44 -2.65 4.00 -14.72
N GLY A 45 -1.61 3.16 -14.70
CA GLY A 45 -0.21 3.58 -14.59
C GLY A 45 0.19 4.15 -13.21
N ILE A 46 -0.70 4.10 -12.21
CA ILE A 46 -0.44 4.63 -10.87
C ILE A 46 0.72 3.88 -10.23
N LEU A 47 0.75 2.55 -10.34
CA LEU A 47 1.84 1.73 -9.82
C LEU A 47 3.20 2.14 -10.42
N GLN A 48 3.24 2.44 -11.71
CA GLN A 48 4.47 2.88 -12.38
C GLN A 48 4.93 4.25 -11.85
N ARG A 49 4.01 5.18 -11.60
CA ARG A 49 4.33 6.49 -11.01
C ARG A 49 4.89 6.36 -9.59
N VAL A 50 4.30 5.48 -8.78
CA VAL A 50 4.79 5.19 -7.42
C VAL A 50 6.19 4.58 -7.47
N LYS A 51 6.40 3.56 -8.29
CA LYS A 51 7.73 2.94 -8.49
C LYS A 51 8.78 3.93 -8.99
N GLY A 52 8.40 4.79 -9.94
CA GLY A 52 9.29 5.86 -10.42
C GLY A 52 9.73 6.83 -9.33
N SER A 53 8.85 7.10 -8.36
CA SER A 53 9.17 7.94 -7.20
C SER A 53 10.06 7.23 -6.18
N LEU A 54 9.99 5.89 -6.12
CA LEU A 54 10.77 5.04 -5.20
C LEU A 54 11.97 4.35 -5.88
N LYS A 55 12.47 4.87 -7.01
CA LYS A 55 13.53 4.22 -7.82
C LYS A 55 14.83 3.89 -7.07
N ASN A 56 15.10 4.59 -5.97
CA ASN A 56 16.31 4.41 -5.15
C ASN A 56 16.05 3.55 -3.90
N THR A 57 14.83 3.01 -3.75
CA THR A 57 14.41 2.22 -2.59
C THR A 57 14.22 0.77 -3.04
N LEU A 58 14.53 -0.20 -2.17
CA LEU A 58 14.25 -1.61 -2.48
C LEU A 58 12.74 -1.86 -2.35
N VAL A 59 12.07 -2.09 -3.48
CA VAL A 59 10.62 -2.24 -3.57
C VAL A 59 10.23 -3.67 -3.94
N PHE A 60 9.27 -4.23 -3.20
CA PHE A 60 8.56 -5.47 -3.48
C PHE A 60 7.10 -5.18 -3.82
N GLU A 61 6.46 -6.07 -4.55
CA GLU A 61 5.06 -5.94 -4.96
C GLU A 61 4.27 -7.14 -4.48
N PHE A 62 3.08 -6.87 -3.92
CA PHE A 62 2.11 -7.88 -3.54
C PHE A 62 0.73 -7.47 -4.09
N GLY A 63 0.39 -8.07 -5.24
CA GLY A 63 -0.85 -7.81 -5.96
C GLY A 63 -1.93 -8.85 -5.69
N GLY A 64 -3.17 -8.55 -6.10
CA GLY A 64 -4.28 -9.51 -6.01
C GLY A 64 -4.99 -9.51 -4.66
N VAL A 65 -4.88 -8.42 -3.88
CA VAL A 65 -5.67 -8.25 -2.65
C VAL A 65 -7.14 -8.04 -3.01
N GLU A 66 -7.94 -9.08 -2.83
CA GLU A 66 -9.37 -9.08 -3.16
C GLU A 66 -10.17 -8.14 -2.22
N PRO A 67 -11.04 -7.28 -2.76
CA PRO A 67 -11.83 -6.33 -1.97
C PRO A 67 -13.10 -6.98 -1.36
N GLN A 68 -12.96 -8.03 -0.55
CA GLN A 68 -13.95 -8.59 0.42
C GLN A 68 -13.31 -9.86 1.04
N SER A 69 -13.11 -10.11 2.35
CA SER A 69 -13.91 -10.01 3.58
C SER A 69 -15.12 -10.96 3.69
N THR A 70 -14.87 -12.27 3.62
CA THR A 70 -15.64 -13.20 4.45
C THR A 70 -14.70 -13.70 5.54
N LEU A 71 -15.20 -13.85 6.77
CA LEU A 71 -14.62 -14.82 7.70
C LEU A 71 -14.79 -16.19 7.04
N ARG A 72 -13.94 -16.51 6.07
CA ARG A 72 -13.69 -17.87 5.69
C ARG A 72 -12.93 -18.45 6.87
N ASN A 73 -13.48 -19.52 7.44
CA ASN A 73 -13.06 -20.14 8.68
C ASN A 73 -11.56 -19.96 8.97
N PRO A 74 -11.15 -19.63 10.21
CA PRO A 74 -9.75 -19.34 10.55
C PRO A 74 -8.74 -20.39 10.02
N ASP A 75 -9.18 -21.63 9.83
CA ASP A 75 -8.40 -22.74 9.25
C ASP A 75 -7.97 -22.56 7.77
N GLU A 76 -8.57 -21.63 7.01
CA GLU A 76 -8.19 -21.33 5.62
C GLU A 76 -7.27 -20.11 5.50
N SER A 77 -7.44 -19.11 6.37
CA SER A 77 -6.60 -17.90 6.36
C SER A 77 -5.12 -18.17 6.66
N GLY A 78 -4.80 -19.24 7.40
CA GLY A 78 -3.42 -19.66 7.65
C GLY A 78 -2.68 -20.24 6.43
N ARG A 79 -3.42 -20.62 5.36
CA ARG A 79 -2.83 -21.23 4.15
C ARG A 79 -2.38 -20.22 3.12
N ASP A 80 -3.07 -19.08 2.99
CA ASP A 80 -2.71 -18.05 2.00
C ASP A 80 -1.42 -17.29 2.37
N CYS A 81 -1.11 -17.12 3.66
CA CYS A 81 0.18 -16.56 4.07
C CYS A 81 1.37 -17.51 3.79
N GLN A 82 1.12 -18.80 3.59
CA GLN A 82 2.18 -19.79 3.31
C GLN A 82 2.39 -20.06 1.82
N SER A 83 1.40 -19.78 0.97
CA SER A 83 1.47 -20.04 -0.49
C SER A 83 2.29 -18.99 -1.26
N GLY A 84 2.59 -17.84 -0.66
CA GLY A 84 3.53 -16.84 -1.20
C GLY A 84 5.01 -17.24 -1.17
N LYS A 85 5.33 -18.49 -0.82
CA LYS A 85 6.64 -19.12 -1.05
C LYS A 85 6.52 -20.07 -2.25
N ASN A 86 6.63 -19.54 -3.45
CA ASN A 86 7.27 -20.22 -4.57
C ASN A 86 7.66 -19.21 -5.65
#